data_AF-A0A932K0G2-F1
#
_entry.id   AF-A0A932K0G2-F1
#
_cell.length_a   1.000
_cell.length_b   1.000
_cell.length_c   1.000
_cell.angle_alpha   90.00
_cell.angle_beta   90.00
_cell.angle_gamma   90.00
#
_symmetry.space_group_name_H-M   'P 1'
#
loop_
_entity.id
_entity.type
_entity.pdbx_description
1 polymer ?
#
loop_
_entity_poly.entity_id
_entity_poly.type
_entity_poly.pdbx_seq_one_letter_code
_entity_poly.pdbx_strand_id
1 'polypeptide(L)' 'MASDLQKYRAQVFQISGFALMAPLGKFVLDLKDIKLENINLWFFMDLAIAFSLFYCGIIFIFKGEEHLDEHSKEHRRNYE' A
#
# COMPACT_ATOMS: atom_id res chain seq x y z
N MET A 1 -21.93 -8.75 14.57
CA MET A 1 -21.48 -9.54 13.40
C MET A 1 -20.89 -8.53 12.44
N ALA A 2 -19.56 -8.47 12.33
CA ALA A 2 -18.93 -7.59 11.35
C ALA A 2 -19.55 -7.90 10.00
N SER A 3 -20.17 -6.92 9.35
CA SER A 3 -20.71 -7.13 8.01
C SER A 3 -19.56 -7.62 7.15
N ASP A 4 -19.68 -8.81 6.54
CA ASP A 4 -18.62 -9.40 5.71
C ASP A 4 -18.11 -8.41 4.63
N LEU A 5 -18.97 -7.45 4.26
CA LEU A 5 -18.67 -6.32 3.40
C LEU A 5 -17.52 -5.42 3.90
N GLN A 6 -17.42 -5.16 5.21
CA GLN A 6 -16.37 -4.29 5.77
C GLN A 6 -15.02 -4.99 5.81
N LYS A 7 -14.99 -6.26 6.23
CA LYS A 7 -13.78 -7.10 6.16
C LYS A 7 -13.28 -7.25 4.73
N TYR A 8 -14.21 -7.43 3.79
CA TYR A 8 -13.90 -7.47 2.36
C TYR A 8 -13.29 -6.16 1.87
N ARG A 9 -13.85 -5.00 2.23
CA ARG A 9 -13.26 -3.69 1.86
C ARG A 9 -11.86 -3.51 2.43
N ALA A 10 -11.64 -3.87 3.69
CA ALA A 10 -10.32 -3.76 4.31
C ALA A 10 -9.27 -4.64 3.60
N GLN A 11 -9.63 -5.88 3.24
CA GLN A 11 -8.78 -6.75 2.43
C GLN A 11 -8.50 -6.17 1.04
N VAL A 12 -9.51 -5.63 0.37
CA VAL A 12 -9.33 -4.96 -0.94
C VAL A 12 -8.37 -3.78 -0.82
N PHE A 13 -8.47 -2.97 0.25
CA PHE A 13 -7.53 -1.87 0.50
C PHE A 13 -6.11 -2.34 0.79
N GLN A 14 -5.95 -3.42 1.55
CA GLN A 14 -4.62 -4.00 1.80
C GLN A 14 -4.01 -4.56 0.51
N ILE A 15 -4.75 -5.37 -0.27
CA ILE A 15 -4.28 -5.97 -1.52
C ILE A 15 -3.93 -4.89 -2.54
N SER A 16 -4.77 -3.86 -2.68
CA SER A 16 -4.49 -2.73 -3.57
C SER A 16 -3.29 -1.91 -3.10
N GLY A 17 -3.12 -1.70 -1.79
CA GLY A 17 -1.94 -1.08 -1.22
C GLY A 17 -0.64 -1.84 -1.54
N PHE A 18 -0.64 -3.17 -1.39
CA PHE A 18 0.49 -4.01 -1.79
C PHE A 18 0.77 -3.96 -3.29
N ALA A 19 -0.27 -3.97 -4.12
CA ALA A 19 -0.12 -3.85 -5.57
C ALA A 19 0.52 -2.52 -5.99
N LEU A 20 0.18 -1.42 -5.30
CA LEU A 20 0.78 -0.10 -5.54
C LEU A 20 2.25 0.00 -5.09
N MET A 21 2.70 -0.87 -4.19
CA MET A 21 4.11 -0.96 -3.78
C MET A 21 4.98 -1.79 -4.74
N ALA A 22 4.37 -2.69 -5.54
CA ALA A 22 5.10 -3.60 -6.43
C ALA A 22 6.05 -2.90 -7.44
N PRO A 23 5.70 -1.75 -8.05
CA PRO A 23 6.59 -1.03 -8.95
C PRO A 23 7.89 -0.57 -8.28
N LEU A 24 7.84 -0.21 -6.99
CA LEU A 24 9.02 0.15 -6.22
C LEU A 24 9.94 -1.07 -6.00
N GLY A 25 9.36 -2.22 -5.69
CA GLY A 25 10.13 -3.47 -5.55
C GLY A 25 10.85 -3.88 -6.85
N LYS A 26 10.17 -3.71 -8.00
CA LYS A 26 10.79 -3.90 -9.32
C LYS A 26 11.91 -2.90 -9.56
N PHE A 27 11.70 -1.63 -9.20
CA PHE A 27 12.71 -0.59 -9.34
C PHE A 27 13.99 -0.88 -8.53
N VAL A 28 13.85 -1.41 -7.31
CA VAL A 28 14.99 -1.82 -6.48
C VAL A 28 15.78 -2.97 -7.11
N LEU A 29 15.11 -3.91 -7.77
CA LEU A 29 15.76 -4.99 -8.52
C LEU A 29 16.48 -4.45 -9.75
N ASP A 30 15.82 -3.59 -10.54
CA ASP A 30 16.39 -2.99 -11.75
C ASP A 30 17.59 -2.09 -11.42
N LEU A 31 17.57 -1.38 -10.29
CA LEU A 31 18.69 -0.57 -9.78
C LEU A 31 20.00 -1.36 -9.64
N LYS A 32 19.93 -2.65 -9.33
CA LYS A 32 21.11 -3.51 -9.16
C LYS A 32 21.86 -3.74 -10.47
N ASP A 33 21.16 -3.66 -11.60
CA ASP A 33 21.71 -3.87 -12.94
C ASP A 33 21.97 -2.56 -13.71
N ILE A 34 21.58 -1.40 -13.16
CA ILE A 34 21.78 -0.10 -13.80
C ILE A 34 23.20 0.41 -13.57
N LYS A 35 23.94 0.61 -14.67
CA LYS A 35 25.18 1.39 -14.68
C LYS A 35 24.85 2.89 -14.57
N LEU A 36 25.54 3.60 -13.69
CA LEU A 36 25.39 5.04 -13.42
C LEU A 36 25.42 5.94 -14.67
N GLU A 37 26.01 5.46 -15.76
CA GLU A 37 26.14 6.16 -17.04
C GLU A 37 24.81 6.28 -17.83
N ASN A 38 23.79 5.48 -17.48
CA ASN A 38 22.46 5.48 -18.12
C ASN A 38 21.37 6.20 -17.31
N ILE A 39 21.75 6.97 -16.28
CA ILE A 39 20.78 7.73 -15.49
C ILE A 39 20.26 8.90 -16.35
N ASN A 40 19.04 8.73 -16.88
CA ASN A 40 18.34 9.72 -17.68
C ASN A 40 17.23 10.40 -16.86
N LEU A 41 16.73 11.56 -17.30
CA LEU A 41 15.61 12.29 -16.69
C LEU A 41 14.36 11.40 -16.54
N TRP A 42 14.12 10.52 -17.51
CA TRP A 42 13.03 9.54 -17.48
C TRP A 42 13.12 8.58 -16.29
N PHE A 43 14.32 8.16 -15.91
CA PHE A 43 14.54 7.32 -14.74
C PHE A 43 14.14 8.03 -13.44
N PHE A 44 14.45 9.32 -13.33
CA PHE A 44 14.01 10.13 -12.18
C PHE A 44 12.48 10.31 -12.14
N MET A 45 11.83 10.44 -13.30
CA MET A 45 10.37 10.48 -13.36
C MET A 45 9.74 9.15 -12.91
N ASP A 46 10.24 8.03 -13.41
CA ASP A 46 9.76 6.69 -13.00
C ASP A 46 9.97 6.48 -11.50
N LEU A 47 11.11 6.91 -10.96
CA LEU A 47 11.39 6.84 -9.53
C LEU A 47 10.42 7.70 -8.70
N ALA A 48 10.14 8.92 -9.14
CA ALA A 48 9.21 9.82 -8.46
C ALA A 48 7.78 9.26 -8.46
N ILE A 49 7.34 8.65 -9.58
CA ILE A 49 6.05 7.97 -9.67
C ILE A 49 6.02 6.75 -8.75
N ALA A 50 7.08 5.93 -8.74
CA ALA A 50 7.18 4.76 -7.88
C ALA A 50 7.12 5.13 -6.39
N PHE A 51 7.80 6.20 -5.96
CA PHE A 51 7.70 6.71 -4.60
C PHE A 51 6.30 7.23 -4.27
N SER A 52 5.64 7.91 -5.21
CA SER A 52 4.27 8.41 -5.03
C SER A 52 3.27 7.26 -4.86
N LEU A 53 3.39 6.22 -5.69
CA LEU A 53 2.56 5.02 -5.61
C LEU A 53 2.83 4.24 -4.32
N PHE A 54 4.10 4.14 -3.90
CA PHE A 54 4.47 3.50 -2.63
C PHE A 54 3.85 4.22 -1.44
N TYR A 55 3.91 5.55 -1.41
CA TYR A 55 3.30 6.36 -0.34
C TYR A 55 1.77 6.20 -0.31
N CYS A 56 1.11 6.23 -1.47
CA CYS A 56 -0.32 5.91 -1.57
C CYS A 56 -0.63 4.49 -1.07
N GLY A 57 0.22 3.51 -1.40
CA GLY A 57 0.08 2.13 -0.93
C GLY A 57 0.15 2.01 0.59
N ILE A 58 1.09 2.71 1.23
CA ILE A 58 1.18 2.80 2.70
C ILE A 58 -0.13 3.33 3.28
N ILE A 59 -0.63 4.46 2.76
CA ILE A 59 -1.87 5.08 3.25
C ILE A 59 -3.04 4.11 3.14
N PHE A 60 -3.17 3.39 2.03
CA PHE A 60 -4.26 2.42 1.84
C PHE A 60 -4.17 1.24 2.82
N ILE A 61 -2.97 0.74 3.11
CA ILE A 61 -2.77 -0.32 4.10
C ILE A 61 -3.19 0.16 5.49
N PHE A 62 -2.71 1.34 5.92
CA PHE A 62 -3.07 1.92 7.22
C PHE A 62 -4.57 2.19 7.33
N LYS A 63 -5.21 2.75 6.30
CA LYS A 63 -6.67 2.95 6.28
C LYS A 63 -7.44 1.63 6.35
N GLY A 64 -6.96 0.60 5.66
CA GLY A 64 -7.54 -0.74 5.73
C GLY A 64 -7.47 -1.34 7.13
N GLU A 65 -6.36 -1.12 7.82
CA GLU A 65 -6.12 -1.59 9.19
C GLU A 65 -6.95 -0.81 10.23
N GLU A 66 -7.06 0.51 10.07
CA GLU A 66 -7.88 1.38 10.93
C GLU A 66 -9.37 1.01 10.87
N HIS A 67 -9.89 0.69 9.67
CA HIS A 67 -11.26 0.17 9.52
C HIS A 67 -11.47 -1.20 10.20
N LEU A 68 -10.43 -2.01 10.33
CA LEU A 68 -10.47 -3.27 11.07
C LEU A 68 -10.49 -3.03 12.60
N ASP A 69 -9.75 -2.01 13.06
CA ASP A 69 -9.56 -1.73 14.50
C ASP A 69 -10.72 -0.92 15.13
N GLU A 70 -11.34 0.01 14.39
CA GLU A 70 -12.56 0.70 14.86
C GLU A 70 -13.71 -0.28 15.12
N HIS A 71 -13.86 -1.27 14.26
CA HIS A 71 -14.89 -2.30 14.41
C HIS A 71 -14.60 -3.27 15.57
N SER A 72 -13.32 -3.56 15.84
CA SER A 72 -12.89 -4.35 17.00
C SER A 72 -13.28 -3.66 18.32
N LYS A 73 -13.06 -2.35 18.42
CA LYS A 73 -13.39 -1.53 19.61
C LYS A 73 -14.90 -1.39 19.83
N GLU A 74 -15.69 -1.28 18.77
CA GLU A 74 -17.15 -1.19 18.86
C GLU A 74 -17.79 -2.51 19.32
N HIS A 75 -17.18 -3.65 19.00
CA HIS A 75 -17.60 -4.94 19.51
C HIS A 75 -17.32 -5.11 21.01
N ARG A 76 -16.19 -4.61 21.55
CA ARG A 76 -15.91 -4.69 23.00
C ARG A 76 -16.93 -3.91 23.84
N ARG A 77 -17.36 -2.72 23.37
CA ARG A 77 -18.36 -1.89 24.09
C ARG A 77 -19.78 -2.44 24.10
N ASN A 78 -20.10 -3.42 23.24
CA ASN A 78 -21.42 -4.06 23.21
C ASN A 78 -21.51 -5.30 24.11
N TYR A 79 -20.39 -5.71 24.74
CA TYR A 79 -20.34 -6.85 25.67
C TYR A 79 -19.93 -6.43 27.10
N GLU A 80 -19.81 -5.13 27.36
CA GLU A 80 -19.73 -4.51 28.69
C GLU A 80 -21.06 -3.87 29.03
#